data_AF-A0A5C4T783-F1
#
_entry.id   AF-A0A5C4T783-F1
#
_cell.length_a   1.000
_cell.length_b   1.000
_cell.length_c   1.000
_cell.angle_alpha   90.00
_cell.angle_beta   90.00
_cell.angle_gamma   90.00
#
_symmetry.space_group_name_H-M   'P 1'
#
loop_
_entity.id
_entity.type
_entity.pdbx_description
1 polymer ?
#
loop_
_entity_poly.entity_id
_entity_poly.type
_entity_poly.pdbx_seq_one_letter_code
_entity_poly.pdbx_strand_id
1 'polypeptide(L)'
;MQKYKQVFIRQFDRTLERWRASGKTVAETEVYRLLHSIKGTAATIGLQEWTDEAALLLKHMNEEGGSELSFADIMRVIAPIVRLRADAADSDFGRSTDEIADGGAGESTNRYADNRGNTNECDDRYADS
;
A
#
# COMPACT_ATOMS: atom_id res chain seq x y z
N MET A 1 -5.18 -12.40 3.68
CA MET A 1 -5.73 -11.69 2.49
C MET A 1 -5.42 -10.18 2.47
N GLN A 2 -5.26 -9.48 3.60
CA GLN A 2 -4.98 -8.03 3.61
C GLN A 2 -3.62 -7.62 3.00
N LYS A 3 -2.59 -8.46 3.13
CA LYS A 3 -1.25 -8.20 2.57
C LYS A 3 -1.27 -7.95 1.05
N TYR A 4 -2.09 -8.69 0.30
CA TYR A 4 -2.19 -8.53 -1.16
C TYR A 4 -2.88 -7.22 -1.54
N LYS A 5 -3.94 -6.84 -0.82
CA LYS A 5 -4.61 -5.53 -0.98
C LYS A 5 -3.63 -4.38 -0.74
N GLN A 6 -2.86 -4.44 0.35
CA GLN A 6 -1.86 -3.41 0.63
C GLN A 6 -0.72 -3.35 -0.40
N VAL A 7 -0.26 -4.50 -0.92
CA VAL A 7 0.75 -4.53 -1.99
C VAL A 7 0.21 -3.87 -3.25
N PHE A 8 -1.03 -4.17 -3.63
CA PHE A 8 -1.70 -3.58 -4.78
C PHE A 8 -1.88 -2.06 -4.65
N ILE A 9 -2.36 -1.58 -3.50
CA ILE A 9 -2.51 -0.13 -3.25
C ILE A 9 -1.14 0.58 -3.33
N ARG A 10 -0.08 -0.01 -2.75
CA ARG A 10 1.28 0.55 -2.87
C ARG A 10 1.79 0.58 -4.30
N GLN A 11 1.46 -0.41 -5.13
CA GLN A 11 1.84 -0.41 -6.55
C GLN A 11 1.10 0.68 -7.31
N PHE A 12 -0.19 0.86 -7.04
CA PHE A 12 -1.00 1.95 -7.60
C PHE A 12 -0.39 3.31 -7.26
N ASP A 13 -0.11 3.57 -5.97
CA ASP A 13 0.50 4.82 -5.51
C ASP A 13 1.86 5.09 -6.18
N ARG A 14 2.70 4.05 -6.33
CA ARG A 14 4.00 4.17 -7.01
C ARG A 14 3.88 4.54 -8.48
N THR A 15 2.86 4.02 -9.17
CA THR A 15 2.61 4.37 -10.57
C THR A 15 2.23 5.84 -10.70
N LEU A 16 1.35 6.35 -9.82
CA LEU A 16 0.97 7.76 -9.81
C LEU A 16 2.15 8.67 -9.48
N GLU A 17 2.95 8.32 -8.48
CA GLU A 17 4.14 9.09 -8.10
C GLU A 17 5.15 9.13 -9.25
N ARG A 18 5.33 8.02 -9.98
CA ARG A 18 6.21 7.98 -11.16
C ARG A 18 5.74 8.93 -12.24
N TRP A 19 4.45 8.92 -12.56
CA TRP A 19 3.88 9.83 -13.58
C TRP A 19 3.98 11.28 -13.14
N ARG A 20 3.70 11.58 -11.87
CA ARG A 20 3.87 12.91 -11.29
C ARG A 20 5.33 13.39 -11.37
N ALA A 21 6.27 12.56 -10.93
CA ALA A 21 7.69 12.88 -10.90
C ALA A 21 8.30 13.00 -12.31
N SER A 22 7.74 12.31 -13.30
CA SER A 22 8.18 12.44 -14.69
C SER A 22 8.00 13.86 -15.24
N GLY A 23 6.99 14.59 -14.75
CA GLY A 23 6.61 15.91 -15.25
C GLY A 23 6.17 15.94 -16.71
N LYS A 24 6.00 14.76 -17.34
CA LYS A 24 5.63 14.59 -18.75
C LYS A 24 4.16 14.20 -18.86
N THR A 25 3.64 14.37 -20.06
CA THR A 25 2.38 13.76 -20.47
C THR A 25 2.53 12.23 -20.56
N VAL A 26 1.44 11.52 -20.30
CA VAL A 26 1.36 10.05 -20.36
C VAL A 26 0.37 9.68 -21.45
N ALA A 27 0.72 8.70 -22.28
CA ALA A 27 -0.19 8.22 -23.31
C ALA A 27 -1.49 7.69 -22.70
N GLU A 28 -2.62 8.01 -23.31
CA GLU A 28 -3.95 7.52 -22.90
C GLU A 28 -3.97 5.99 -22.80
N THR A 29 -3.26 5.29 -23.70
CA THR A 29 -3.09 3.84 -23.68
C THR A 29 -2.44 3.30 -22.40
N GLU A 30 -1.51 4.03 -21.79
CA GLU A 30 -0.87 3.64 -20.53
C GLU A 30 -1.83 3.80 -19.34
N VAL A 31 -2.68 4.83 -19.38
CA VAL A 31 -3.75 5.02 -18.39
C VAL A 31 -4.81 3.93 -18.53
N TYR A 32 -5.19 3.58 -19.77
CA TYR A 32 -6.08 2.46 -20.06
C TYR A 32 -5.52 1.14 -19.52
N ARG A 33 -4.23 0.86 -19.75
CA ARG A 33 -3.54 -0.33 -19.23
C ARG A 33 -3.54 -0.39 -17.71
N LEU A 34 -3.33 0.75 -17.04
CA LEU A 34 -3.44 0.83 -15.58
C LEU A 34 -4.85 0.44 -15.11
N LEU A 35 -5.90 1.02 -15.70
CA LEU A 35 -7.29 0.70 -15.35
C LEU A 35 -7.63 -0.77 -15.63
N HIS A 36 -7.13 -1.32 -16.74
CA HIS A 36 -7.30 -2.73 -17.07
C HIS A 36 -6.64 -3.65 -16.04
N SER A 37 -5.42 -3.31 -15.63
CA SER A 37 -4.70 -4.03 -14.56
C SER A 37 -5.42 -3.93 -13.22
N ILE A 38 -5.96 -2.74 -12.88
CA ILE A 38 -6.76 -2.52 -11.68
C ILE A 38 -7.99 -3.44 -11.71
N LYS A 39 -8.78 -3.41 -12.79
CA LYS A 39 -9.97 -4.25 -12.93
C LYS A 39 -9.67 -5.73 -12.71
N GLY A 40 -8.62 -6.25 -13.36
CA GLY A 40 -8.25 -7.66 -13.24
C GLY A 40 -7.75 -8.02 -11.83
N THR A 41 -6.83 -7.23 -11.29
CA THR A 41 -6.20 -7.52 -10.00
C THR A 41 -7.19 -7.34 -8.85
N ALA A 42 -7.97 -6.24 -8.86
CA ALA A 42 -8.98 -5.92 -7.85
C ALA A 42 -10.05 -7.02 -7.73
N ALA A 43 -10.49 -7.58 -8.86
CA ALA A 43 -11.44 -8.69 -8.88
C ALA A 43 -10.91 -9.93 -8.14
N THR A 44 -9.63 -10.26 -8.36
CA THR A 44 -9.01 -11.45 -7.73
C THR A 44 -8.72 -11.29 -6.24
N ILE A 45 -8.52 -10.06 -5.77
CA ILE A 45 -8.21 -9.77 -4.36
C ILE A 45 -9.43 -9.31 -3.55
N GLY A 46 -10.63 -9.33 -4.14
CA GLY A 46 -11.87 -8.96 -3.48
C GLY A 46 -11.97 -7.47 -3.17
N LEU A 47 -11.58 -6.62 -4.12
CA LEU A 47 -11.87 -5.18 -4.16
C LEU A 47 -12.91 -4.92 -5.25
N GLN A 48 -14.16 -5.29 -4.97
CA GLN A 48 -15.24 -5.25 -5.94
C GLN A 48 -15.51 -3.83 -6.43
N GLU A 49 -15.59 -2.86 -5.52
CA GLU A 49 -15.82 -1.44 -5.84
C GLU A 49 -14.77 -0.87 -6.81
N TRP A 50 -13.50 -1.24 -6.63
CA TRP A 50 -12.43 -0.84 -7.55
C TRP A 50 -12.59 -1.48 -8.93
N THR A 51 -13.09 -2.72 -8.98
CA THR A 51 -13.34 -3.45 -10.23
C THR A 51 -14.45 -2.78 -11.02
N ASP A 52 -15.54 -2.40 -10.34
CA ASP A 52 -16.70 -1.76 -10.96
C ASP A 52 -16.36 -0.36 -11.48
N GLU A 53 -15.69 0.46 -10.67
CA GLU A 53 -15.24 1.80 -11.09
C GLU A 53 -14.24 1.73 -12.25
N ALA A 54 -13.27 0.81 -12.21
CA ALA A 54 -12.33 0.65 -13.32
C ALA A 54 -13.05 0.22 -14.61
N ALA A 55 -14.06 -0.66 -14.50
CA ALA A 55 -14.87 -1.06 -15.65
C ALA A 55 -15.69 0.09 -16.23
N LEU A 56 -16.19 1.01 -15.40
CA LEU A 56 -16.89 2.21 -15.87
C LEU A 56 -15.92 3.18 -16.58
N LEU A 57 -14.77 3.46 -15.98
CA LEU A 57 -13.76 4.34 -16.56
C LEU A 57 -13.24 3.81 -17.91
N LEU A 58 -13.02 2.50 -18.02
CA LEU A 58 -12.60 1.86 -19.27
C LEU A 58 -13.61 2.05 -20.43
N LYS A 59 -14.92 2.19 -20.15
CA LYS A 59 -15.92 2.46 -21.21
C LYS A 59 -15.77 3.84 -21.85
N HIS A 60 -15.12 4.77 -21.15
CA HIS A 60 -14.93 6.14 -21.59
C HIS A 60 -13.52 6.41 -22.10
N MET A 61 -12.63 5.42 -22.07
CA MET A 61 -11.26 5.52 -22.56
C MET A 61 -11.10 4.79 -23.89
N ASN A 62 -10.23 5.33 -24.75
CA ASN A 62 -9.91 4.69 -26.00
C ASN A 62 -8.64 3.83 -25.87
N GLU A 63 -8.76 2.52 -26.09
CA GLU A 63 -7.63 1.57 -26.05
C GLU A 63 -6.55 1.91 -27.09
N GLU A 64 -6.95 2.46 -28.23
CA GLU A 64 -6.06 2.90 -29.31
C GLU A 64 -5.91 4.44 -29.34
N GLY A 65 -6.26 5.11 -28.24
CA GLY A 65 -6.17 6.56 -28.11
C GLY A 65 -4.73 7.04 -28.21
N GLY A 66 -4.45 7.90 -29.19
CA GLY A 66 -3.14 8.57 -29.34
C GLY A 66 -2.98 9.82 -28.47
N SER A 67 -3.93 10.12 -27.60
CA SER A 67 -3.92 11.34 -26.79
C SER A 67 -2.85 11.26 -25.72
N GLU A 68 -2.19 12.39 -25.47
CA GLU A 68 -1.26 12.55 -24.36
C GLU A 68 -1.97 13.29 -23.22
N LEU A 69 -2.05 12.67 -22.04
CA LEU A 69 -2.72 13.21 -20.87
C LEU A 69 -1.73 13.82 -19.89
N SER A 70 -2.02 15.03 -19.42
CA SER A 70 -1.27 15.62 -18.31
C SER A 70 -1.59 14.89 -17.00
N PHE A 71 -0.72 14.98 -16.00
CA PHE A 71 -1.00 14.41 -14.68
C PHE A 71 -2.32 14.94 -14.08
N ALA A 72 -2.68 16.20 -14.34
CA ALA A 72 -3.94 16.77 -13.89
C ALA A 72 -5.15 16.10 -14.56
N ASP A 73 -5.05 15.76 -15.84
CA ASP A 73 -6.13 15.08 -16.57
C ASP A 73 -6.24 13.61 -16.14
N ILE A 74 -5.10 12.94 -15.93
CA ILE A 74 -5.08 11.58 -15.37
C ILE A 74 -5.81 11.58 -14.03
N MET A 75 -5.46 12.50 -13.12
CA MET A 75 -6.11 12.62 -11.80
C MET A 75 -7.61 12.89 -11.87
N ARG A 76 -8.08 13.62 -12.89
CA ARG A 76 -9.53 13.81 -13.13
C ARG A 76 -10.19 12.52 -13.57
N VAL A 77 -9.56 11.76 -14.49
CA VAL A 77 -10.08 10.49 -14.99
C VAL A 77 -10.14 9.45 -13.88
N ILE A 78 -9.06 9.27 -13.11
CA ILE A 78 -8.99 8.24 -12.07
C ILE A 78 -9.56 8.69 -10.72
N ALA A 79 -10.17 9.87 -10.64
CA ALA A 79 -10.71 10.43 -9.40
C ALA A 79 -11.62 9.45 -8.61
N PRO A 80 -12.49 8.64 -9.24
CA PRO A 80 -13.29 7.66 -8.51
C PRO A 80 -12.44 6.61 -7.78
N ILE A 81 -11.40 6.08 -8.44
CA ILE A 81 -10.47 5.10 -7.83
C ILE A 81 -9.67 5.73 -6.70
N VAL A 82 -9.25 6.99 -6.85
CA VAL A 82 -8.50 7.71 -5.80
C VAL A 82 -9.34 7.92 -4.54
N ARG A 83 -10.66 8.13 -4.68
CA ARG A 83 -11.58 8.22 -3.53
C ARG A 83 -11.65 6.88 -2.79
N LEU A 84 -11.89 5.78 -3.51
CA LEU A 84 -11.90 4.44 -2.92
C LEU A 84 -10.59 4.09 -2.20
N ARG A 85 -9.45 4.59 -2.71
CA ARG A 85 -8.14 4.46 -2.06
C ARG A 85 -8.03 5.29 -0.77
N ALA A 86 -8.64 6.46 -0.69
CA ALA A 86 -8.68 7.26 0.53
C ALA A 86 -9.54 6.58 1.61
N ASP A 87 -10.72 6.07 1.25
CA ASP A 87 -11.61 5.35 2.17
C ASP A 87 -10.95 4.07 2.73
N ALA A 88 -10.16 3.39 1.89
CA ALA A 88 -9.38 2.22 2.31
C ALA A 88 -8.24 2.56 3.28
N ALA A 89 -7.69 3.78 3.24
CA ALA A 89 -6.61 4.21 4.14
C ALA A 89 -7.15 4.61 5.53
N ASP A 90 -8.33 5.22 5.58
CA ASP A 90 -9.01 5.59 6.83
C ASP A 90 -9.43 4.35 7.64
N SER A 91 -9.83 3.29 6.93
CA SER A 91 -10.26 2.01 7.52
C SER A 91 -9.14 1.22 8.21
N ASP A 92 -7.87 1.49 7.90
CA ASP A 92 -6.70 0.81 8.49
C ASP A 92 -6.31 1.42 9.87
N PHE A 93 -6.81 2.63 10.19
CA PHE A 93 -6.49 3.36 11.41
C PHE A 93 -7.30 2.91 12.66
N GLY A 94 -8.18 1.91 12.51
CA GLY A 94 -9.11 1.44 13.55
C GLY A 94 -8.75 0.12 14.24
N ARG A 95 -7.55 -0.45 14.02
CA ARG A 95 -7.12 -1.70 14.68
C ARG A 95 -5.83 -1.49 15.48
N SER A 96 -5.85 -0.51 16.38
CA SER A 96 -4.95 -0.55 17.54
C SER A 96 -5.27 -1.81 18.33
N THR A 97 -4.25 -2.63 18.52
CA THR A 97 -4.20 -3.70 19.49
C THR A 97 -4.30 -3.11 20.89
N ASP A 98 -5.52 -3.02 21.43
CA ASP A 98 -5.74 -2.93 22.88
C ASP A 98 -6.90 -3.84 23.24
N GLU A 99 -6.70 -5.13 23.00
CA GLU A 99 -7.50 -6.19 23.61
C GLU A 99 -6.52 -7.28 24.06
N ILE A 100 -5.75 -6.96 25.09
CA ILE A 100 -5.26 -7.98 26.03
C ILE A 100 -6.22 -7.91 27.22
N ALA A 101 -7.24 -8.75 27.18
CA ALA A 101 -7.98 -9.11 28.37
C ALA A 101 -7.21 -10.21 29.13
N ASP A 102 -7.38 -10.16 30.46
CA ASP A 102 -7.21 -11.24 31.43
C ASP A 102 -5.86 -11.37 32.16
N GLY A 103 -5.93 -11.24 33.49
CA GLY A 103 -4.79 -11.56 34.36
C GLY A 103 -4.86 -11.04 35.79
N GLY A 104 -5.84 -11.50 36.58
CA GLY A 104 -5.59 -12.02 37.92
C GLY A 104 -5.12 -11.07 39.04
N ALA A 105 -5.95 -11.01 40.08
CA ALA A 105 -5.61 -10.64 41.45
C ALA A 105 -4.36 -11.33 42.01
N GLY A 106 -3.73 -10.74 43.01
CA GLY A 106 -2.97 -11.51 44.01
C GLY A 106 -1.63 -10.93 44.42
N GLU A 107 -1.61 -10.52 45.68
CA GLU A 107 -0.48 -10.03 46.46
C GLU A 107 0.62 -11.09 46.69
N SER A 108 1.79 -10.61 47.13
CA SER A 108 2.79 -11.30 47.98
C SER A 108 4.05 -11.98 47.37
N THR A 109 5.15 -11.24 47.61
CA THR A 109 6.44 -11.66 48.21
C THR A 109 7.51 -12.41 47.39
N ASN A 110 8.61 -11.67 47.19
CA ASN A 110 9.97 -11.97 47.68
C ASN A 110 10.63 -13.32 47.28
N ARG A 111 11.75 -13.26 46.55
CA ARG A 111 13.09 -13.71 46.99
C ARG A 111 14.14 -13.63 45.88
N TYR A 112 15.31 -13.06 46.26
CA TYR A 112 16.71 -13.36 45.87
C TYR A 112 17.05 -13.51 44.37
N ALA A 113 17.87 -12.67 43.76
CA ALA A 113 19.30 -12.37 43.98
C ALA A 113 20.15 -12.97 42.85
N ASP A 114 20.94 -12.12 42.20
CA ASP A 114 22.40 -12.22 42.10
C ASP A 114 22.93 -11.79 40.73
N ASN A 115 24.08 -11.16 40.84
CA ASN A 115 24.75 -10.25 39.95
C ASN A 115 25.93 -10.98 39.31
N ARG A 116 26.19 -10.79 38.01
CA ARG A 116 27.51 -10.92 37.34
C ARG A 116 27.31 -10.57 35.86
N GLY A 117 27.90 -9.48 35.36
CA GLY A 117 29.26 -9.47 34.78
C GLY A 117 29.21 -10.15 33.40
N ASN A 118 29.56 -9.53 32.28
CA ASN A 118 30.86 -8.93 32.03
C ASN A 118 30.86 -8.24 30.65
N THR A 119 31.84 -7.37 30.50
CA THR A 119 32.16 -6.38 29.48
C THR A 119 32.29 -6.84 28.02
N ASN A 120 31.93 -5.89 27.14
CA ASN A 120 32.51 -5.54 25.85
C ASN A 120 33.83 -6.23 25.46
N GLU A 121 33.85 -6.81 24.26
CA GLU A 121 35.05 -6.83 23.41
C GLU A 121 34.61 -6.65 21.95
N CYS A 122 34.93 -5.48 21.40
CA CYS A 122 34.84 -5.13 19.99
C CYS A 122 36.28 -5.03 19.48
N ASP A 123 36.66 -5.86 18.52
CA ASP A 123 37.75 -5.76 17.54
C ASP A 123 37.86 -7.19 16.94
N ASP A 124 38.20 -7.49 15.69
CA ASP A 124 38.94 -6.76 14.68
C ASP A 124 38.78 -7.55 13.35
N ARG A 125 38.65 -6.82 12.25
CA ARG A 125 39.11 -7.13 10.88
C ARG A 125 38.85 -8.50 10.24
N TYR A 126 37.97 -8.47 9.25
CA TYR A 126 38.04 -9.32 8.06
C TYR A 126 39.09 -8.74 7.10
N ALA A 127 40.17 -9.48 6.86
CA ALA A 127 41.04 -9.29 5.70
C ALA A 127 41.58 -10.65 5.23
N ASP A 128 41.35 -10.89 3.94
CA ASP A 128 42.18 -11.68 3.02
C ASP A 128 42.13 -13.22 3.08
N SER A 129 41.48 -13.82 2.08
CA SER A 129 42.11 -14.56 0.96
C SER A 129 41.06 -15.24 0.09
#